data_AF-A0A6P6BLM5-F1
#
_entry.id   AF-A0A6P6BLM5-F1
#
_cell.length_a   1.000
_cell.length_b   1.000
_cell.length_c   1.000
_cell.angle_alpha   90.00
_cell.angle_beta   90.00
_cell.angle_gamma   90.00
#
_symmetry.space_group_name_H-M   'P 1'
#
loop_
_entity.id
_entity.type
_entity.pdbx_description
1 polymer ?
#
loop_
_entity_poly.entity_id
_entity_poly.type
_entity_poly.pdbx_seq_one_letter_code
_entity_poly.pdbx_strand_id
1 'polypeptide(L)'
;MSIGLLSREAANLLVLPNHGLHVAGFFVAFIVSLVLAWVTLFIMGRYQCWKGSVLTGHQVQHHESKLEHSQFTSADGVNEDLALNDHMVDILFSEDPGGMLQALEELEIATLNQADAELEACRTQISKDVIALLLRNLASSGRLSTQVERRMGAVFKKQFLSLEREIREELDRKMVALTAECDLETRKKTENQYQREVAATEEAEELLKRVSERSAAECSASLRALHGLELGHLRRSLALQKEEDFARARRQLAVFQRSELHNIFFAQIKSAIFKGELKPEAAKMLLQDYCNIQEDVEELMDYFQASKRYHLSKRFGHREYLVQNIQSSETRVQGLLSAAAAQLTLLIQKHERAGYLDEGQMEVLLERAQTEVFSVKQKLDSDLKQEKKKLRQKLITRRRREMLQKHKEQRKEQLSLGDAFRAAEDVSQYLGQWRSLVAGHIAALEELQECLDQAALDGLRALTLSLSQRAAEELWRLQNSAVAQELLRRGAPWLFLQQVLEEHSKETAARAEQLEAEERDRDQEGVQSVRQRLKEDDLEAATEEQAELRRWQRCIFA
;
A
#
# COMPACT_ATOMS: atom_id res chain seq x y z
N MET A 1 -59.75 -76.74 1.06
CA MET A 1 -59.18 -77.65 0.05
C MET A 1 -58.87 -76.80 -1.16
N SER A 2 -57.58 -76.74 -1.48
CA SER A 2 -56.94 -75.80 -2.40
C SER A 2 -57.22 -76.09 -3.87
N ILE A 3 -56.76 -75.14 -4.70
CA ILE A 3 -56.45 -75.22 -6.13
C ILE A 3 -57.68 -75.03 -7.03
N GLY A 4 -57.68 -74.14 -8.03
CA GLY A 4 -56.67 -73.25 -8.54
C GLY A 4 -57.08 -72.73 -9.91
N LEU A 5 -56.55 -71.55 -10.24
CA LEU A 5 -56.13 -71.06 -11.56
C LEU A 5 -57.13 -70.80 -12.72
N LEU A 6 -56.96 -69.57 -13.25
CA LEU A 6 -57.17 -69.07 -14.62
C LEU A 6 -58.63 -68.73 -15.00
N SER A 7 -58.98 -67.60 -15.62
CA SER A 7 -58.23 -66.54 -16.32
C SER A 7 -59.21 -65.39 -16.68
N ARG A 8 -58.71 -64.14 -16.71
CA ARG A 8 -59.09 -62.93 -17.52
C ARG A 8 -60.59 -62.54 -17.61
N GLU A 9 -61.00 -61.28 -17.40
CA GLU A 9 -60.73 -60.06 -18.19
C GLU A 9 -61.04 -58.81 -17.33
N ALA A 10 -60.14 -57.83 -17.19
CA ALA A 10 -59.98 -56.62 -18.02
C ALA A 10 -60.74 -55.37 -17.49
N ALA A 11 -59.98 -54.39 -16.99
CA ALA A 11 -60.33 -52.98 -17.07
C ALA A 11 -59.04 -52.17 -17.25
N ASN A 12 -58.80 -51.74 -18.49
CA ASN A 12 -57.71 -50.87 -18.90
C ASN A 12 -57.92 -49.46 -18.35
N LEU A 13 -57.05 -48.98 -17.46
CA LEU A 13 -56.85 -47.55 -17.21
C LEU A 13 -55.46 -47.17 -17.72
N LEU A 14 -55.47 -46.53 -18.88
CA LEU A 14 -54.31 -46.08 -19.63
C LEU A 14 -53.72 -44.84 -18.94
N VAL A 15 -52.78 -45.03 -18.00
CA VAL A 15 -51.96 -43.92 -17.48
C VAL A 15 -50.76 -43.77 -18.41
N LEU A 16 -50.88 -42.85 -19.37
CA LEU A 16 -49.74 -42.45 -20.20
C LEU A 16 -48.75 -41.68 -19.31
N PRO A 17 -47.49 -42.14 -19.14
CA PRO A 17 -46.49 -41.36 -18.44
C PRO A 17 -46.15 -40.15 -19.33
N ASN A 18 -46.49 -38.96 -18.84
CA ASN A 18 -46.27 -37.72 -19.57
C ASN A 18 -44.78 -37.36 -19.47
N HIS A 19 -43.93 -38.11 -20.18
CA HIS A 19 -42.47 -37.94 -20.17
C HIS A 19 -42.04 -36.50 -20.51
N GLY A 20 -42.84 -35.80 -21.33
CA GLY A 20 -42.63 -34.38 -21.62
C GLY A 20 -42.76 -33.47 -20.40
N LEU A 21 -43.68 -33.76 -19.48
CA LEU A 21 -43.88 -32.98 -18.25
C LEU A 21 -42.70 -33.16 -17.28
N HIS A 22 -42.19 -34.39 -17.16
CA HIS A 22 -41.02 -34.69 -16.34
C HIS A 22 -39.74 -34.06 -16.90
N VAL A 23 -39.57 -34.11 -18.23
CA VAL A 23 -38.43 -33.46 -18.91
C VAL A 23 -38.51 -31.94 -18.78
N ALA A 24 -39.68 -31.34 -18.98
CA ALA A 24 -39.88 -29.90 -18.77
C ALA A 24 -39.63 -29.49 -17.31
N GLY A 25 -40.12 -30.29 -16.35
CA GLY A 25 -39.87 -30.08 -14.92
C GLY A 25 -38.38 -30.15 -14.57
N PHE A 26 -37.63 -31.08 -15.17
CA PHE A 26 -36.19 -31.18 -15.02
C PHE A 26 -35.46 -29.93 -15.54
N PHE A 27 -35.81 -29.45 -16.74
CA PHE A 27 -35.18 -28.25 -17.30
C PHE A 27 -35.49 -26.99 -16.47
N VAL A 28 -36.72 -26.84 -15.98
CA VAL A 28 -37.09 -25.71 -15.11
C VAL A 28 -36.32 -25.78 -13.79
N ALA A 29 -36.25 -26.94 -13.15
CA ALA A 29 -35.50 -27.11 -11.90
C ALA A 29 -33.99 -26.88 -12.09
N PHE A 30 -33.43 -27.31 -13.23
CA PHE A 30 -32.04 -27.09 -13.58
C PHE A 30 -31.71 -25.60 -13.77
N ILE A 31 -32.55 -24.87 -14.50
CA ILE A 31 -32.39 -23.41 -14.70
C ILE A 31 -32.48 -22.66 -13.37
N VAL A 32 -33.47 -22.99 -12.53
CA VAL A 32 -33.63 -22.36 -11.20
C VAL A 32 -32.43 -22.63 -10.31
N SER A 33 -31.92 -23.87 -10.29
CA SER A 33 -30.73 -24.24 -9.52
C SER A 33 -29.48 -23.51 -10.02
N LEU A 34 -29.33 -23.35 -11.34
CA LEU A 34 -28.23 -22.61 -11.94
C LEU A 34 -28.27 -21.13 -11.56
N VAL A 35 -29.44 -20.49 -11.62
CA VAL A 35 -29.61 -19.09 -11.21
C VAL A 35 -29.29 -18.90 -9.72
N LEU A 36 -29.77 -19.80 -8.86
CA LEU A 36 -29.47 -19.77 -7.42
C LEU A 36 -27.98 -19.97 -7.13
N ALA A 37 -27.30 -20.84 -7.86
CA ALA A 37 -25.86 -21.02 -7.78
C ALA A 37 -25.10 -19.76 -8.20
N TRP A 38 -25.53 -19.10 -9.29
CA TRP A 38 -24.94 -17.83 -9.72
C TRP A 38 -25.18 -16.70 -8.72
N VAL A 39 -26.38 -16.60 -8.15
CA VAL A 39 -26.69 -15.59 -7.11
C VAL A 39 -25.88 -15.83 -5.84
N THR A 40 -25.74 -17.08 -5.39
CA THR A 40 -24.91 -17.41 -4.22
C THR A 40 -23.43 -17.17 -4.48
N LEU A 41 -22.90 -17.52 -5.67
CA LEU A 41 -21.52 -17.18 -6.07
C LEU A 41 -21.31 -15.67 -6.19
N PHE A 42 -22.29 -14.93 -6.70
CA PHE A 42 -22.23 -13.47 -6.80
C PHE A 42 -22.22 -12.82 -5.41
N ILE A 43 -23.09 -13.25 -4.50
CA ILE A 43 -23.12 -12.77 -3.12
C ILE A 43 -21.84 -13.15 -2.39
N MET A 44 -21.36 -14.39 -2.55
CA MET A 44 -20.14 -14.88 -1.91
C MET A 44 -18.89 -14.15 -2.45
N GLY A 45 -18.83 -13.87 -3.76
CA GLY A 45 -17.80 -13.04 -4.37
C GLY A 45 -17.81 -11.60 -3.83
N ARG A 46 -18.99 -11.00 -3.63
CA ARG A 46 -19.13 -9.66 -3.03
C ARG A 46 -18.77 -9.65 -1.54
N TYR A 47 -19.07 -10.72 -0.80
CA TYR A 47 -18.75 -10.86 0.62
C TYR A 47 -17.25 -11.14 0.87
N GLN A 48 -16.63 -11.96 0.02
CA GLN A 48 -15.18 -12.22 0.03
C GLN A 48 -14.39 -10.98 -0.41
N CYS A 49 -14.89 -10.21 -1.37
CA CYS A 49 -14.29 -8.95 -1.79
C CYS A 49 -14.30 -7.88 -0.67
N TRP A 50 -15.23 -7.98 0.31
CA TRP A 50 -15.30 -7.06 1.45
C TRP A 50 -14.47 -7.50 2.66
N LYS A 51 -14.20 -8.80 2.83
CA LYS A 51 -13.39 -9.35 3.94
C LYS A 51 -11.92 -9.64 3.57
N GLY A 52 -11.59 -9.72 2.28
CA GLY A 52 -10.25 -10.09 1.79
C GLY A 52 -9.32 -8.91 1.44
N SER A 53 -9.71 -7.66 1.70
CA SER A 53 -8.95 -6.46 1.31
C SER A 53 -7.77 -6.14 2.24
N VAL A 54 -7.15 -7.14 2.88
CA VAL A 54 -6.03 -6.87 3.80
C VAL A 54 -4.70 -7.43 3.34
N LEU A 55 -4.56 -8.43 2.45
CA LEU A 55 -3.19 -8.83 2.00
C LEU A 55 -3.08 -9.75 0.76
N THR A 56 -4.07 -9.83 -0.12
CA THR A 56 -3.96 -10.69 -1.33
C THR A 56 -4.50 -10.00 -2.57
N GLY A 57 -3.66 -9.20 -3.22
CA GLY A 57 -3.82 -8.85 -4.62
C GLY A 57 -3.55 -10.09 -5.48
N HIS A 58 -4.61 -10.73 -5.98
CA HIS A 58 -4.53 -11.70 -7.06
C HIS A 58 -5.30 -11.18 -8.26
N GLN A 59 -4.50 -10.85 -9.26
CA GLN A 59 -4.79 -10.57 -10.64
C GLN A 59 -5.66 -11.67 -11.26
N VAL A 60 -6.82 -11.31 -11.80
CA VAL A 60 -7.59 -12.17 -12.72
C VAL A 60 -8.07 -11.35 -13.91
N GLN A 61 -7.33 -11.53 -15.00
CA GLN A 61 -7.79 -11.79 -16.37
C GLN A 61 -9.05 -11.04 -16.86
N HIS A 62 -8.92 -10.08 -17.79
CA HIS A 62 -9.82 -9.98 -18.96
C HIS A 62 -9.32 -9.07 -20.11
N HIS A 63 -9.29 -9.71 -21.28
CA HIS A 63 -9.53 -9.26 -22.67
C HIS A 63 -8.62 -8.23 -23.37
N GLU A 64 -7.81 -8.77 -24.30
CA GLU A 64 -7.13 -8.04 -25.38
C GLU A 64 -8.11 -7.31 -26.30
N SER A 65 -7.84 -6.03 -26.60
CA SER A 65 -8.07 -5.51 -27.95
C SER A 65 -7.13 -4.35 -28.30
N LYS A 66 -6.44 -4.54 -29.43
CA LYS A 66 -5.71 -3.59 -30.30
C LYS A 66 -4.40 -2.96 -29.77
N LEU A 67 -3.31 -3.36 -30.45
CA LEU A 67 -2.00 -2.71 -30.52
C LEU A 67 -2.11 -1.18 -30.69
N GLU A 68 -1.34 -0.43 -29.92
CA GLU A 68 -0.17 0.33 -30.40
C GLU A 68 0.61 1.01 -29.24
N HIS A 69 1.94 0.82 -29.29
CA HIS A 69 3.06 1.55 -28.69
C HIS A 69 2.81 2.47 -27.47
N SER A 70 3.07 1.92 -26.27
CA SER A 70 3.99 2.49 -25.26
C SER A 70 4.02 1.49 -24.10
N GLN A 71 5.16 0.85 -23.87
CA GLN A 71 5.33 -0.16 -22.80
C GLN A 71 5.54 0.46 -21.43
N PHE A 72 5.58 1.78 -21.32
CA PHE A 72 5.91 2.43 -20.06
C PHE A 72 4.76 2.53 -19.06
N THR A 73 3.52 2.32 -19.48
CA THR A 73 2.38 2.15 -18.55
C THR A 73 1.25 1.42 -19.26
N SER A 74 1.09 0.13 -19.02
CA SER A 74 -0.16 -0.55 -19.37
C SER A 74 -1.31 0.10 -18.60
N ALA A 75 -2.54 0.04 -19.12
CA ALA A 75 -3.71 0.54 -18.39
C ALA A 75 -3.91 -0.14 -17.02
N ASP A 76 -3.36 -1.36 -16.88
CA ASP A 76 -3.37 -2.17 -15.65
C ASP A 76 -2.41 -1.57 -14.61
N GLY A 77 -1.17 -1.26 -15.01
CA GLY A 77 -0.16 -0.67 -14.11
C GLY A 77 -0.55 0.69 -13.55
N VAL A 78 -1.31 1.51 -14.30
CA VAL A 78 -1.82 2.79 -13.79
C VAL A 78 -2.88 2.58 -12.69
N ASN A 79 -3.72 1.55 -12.79
CA ASN A 79 -4.75 1.29 -11.76
C ASN A 79 -4.13 0.72 -10.48
N GLU A 80 -3.15 -0.17 -10.61
CA GLU A 80 -2.40 -0.71 -9.47
C GLU A 80 -1.61 0.40 -8.76
N ASP A 81 -0.93 1.27 -9.51
CA ASP A 81 -0.25 2.44 -8.95
C ASP A 81 -1.22 3.38 -8.24
N LEU A 82 -2.39 3.68 -8.83
CA LEU A 82 -3.40 4.50 -8.16
C LEU A 82 -3.88 3.88 -6.85
N ALA A 83 -4.10 2.57 -6.80
CA ALA A 83 -4.52 1.87 -5.59
C ALA A 83 -3.42 1.93 -4.51
N LEU A 84 -2.17 1.66 -4.89
CA LEU A 84 -1.00 1.76 -4.02
C LEU A 84 -0.87 3.17 -3.42
N ASN A 85 -1.05 4.21 -4.24
CA ASN A 85 -0.97 5.60 -3.81
C ASN A 85 -2.05 5.99 -2.79
N ASP A 86 -3.22 5.35 -2.82
CA ASP A 86 -4.29 5.60 -1.85
C ASP A 86 -3.95 5.11 -0.44
N HIS A 87 -3.07 4.11 -0.32
CA HIS A 87 -2.75 3.47 0.96
C HIS A 87 -2.20 4.45 1.98
N MET A 88 -1.49 5.50 1.57
CA MET A 88 -1.02 6.53 2.51
C MET A 88 -2.19 7.25 3.21
N VAL A 89 -3.29 7.52 2.49
CA VAL A 89 -4.49 8.10 3.10
C VAL A 89 -5.11 7.11 4.08
N ASP A 90 -5.09 5.82 3.75
CA ASP A 90 -5.63 4.78 4.61
C ASP A 90 -4.81 4.61 5.90
N ILE A 91 -3.48 4.66 5.79
CA ILE A 91 -2.55 4.64 6.93
C ILE A 91 -2.85 5.81 7.86
N LEU A 92 -2.88 7.05 7.34
CA LEU A 92 -3.14 8.25 8.16
C LEU A 92 -4.50 8.20 8.88
N PHE A 93 -5.47 7.49 8.32
CA PHE A 93 -6.83 7.38 8.87
C PHE A 93 -7.05 6.09 9.68
N SER A 94 -5.99 5.32 9.97
CA SER A 94 -6.06 4.11 10.80
C SER A 94 -6.57 4.40 12.22
N GLU A 95 -7.38 3.50 12.76
CA GLU A 95 -7.81 3.51 14.17
C GLU A 95 -6.81 2.77 15.08
N ASP A 96 -5.81 2.10 14.52
CA ASP A 96 -4.72 1.44 15.23
C ASP A 96 -3.41 2.22 15.02
N PRO A 97 -3.03 3.11 15.96
CA PRO A 97 -1.81 3.89 15.87
C PRO A 97 -0.55 3.03 15.93
N GLY A 98 -0.61 1.85 16.57
CA GLY A 98 0.51 0.92 16.71
C GLY A 98 0.87 0.22 15.40
N GLY A 99 -0.13 -0.01 14.54
CA GLY A 99 0.05 -0.63 13.22
C GLY A 99 0.43 0.32 12.08
N MET A 100 0.35 1.65 12.28
CA MET A 100 0.59 2.63 11.20
C MET A 100 1.99 2.56 10.61
N LEU A 101 3.03 2.41 11.45
CA LEU A 101 4.42 2.32 10.99
C LEU A 101 4.65 1.03 10.19
N GLN A 102 4.10 -0.09 10.66
CA GLN A 102 4.19 -1.35 9.92
C GLN A 102 3.49 -1.25 8.55
N ALA A 103 2.29 -0.68 8.50
CA ALA A 103 1.58 -0.48 7.23
C ALA A 103 2.37 0.46 6.28
N LEU A 104 3.13 1.40 6.83
CA LEU A 104 4.01 2.28 6.07
C LEU A 104 5.24 1.53 5.53
N GLU A 105 5.86 0.65 6.31
CA GLU A 105 6.95 -0.25 5.85
C GLU A 105 6.46 -1.18 4.72
N GLU A 106 5.26 -1.76 4.87
CA GLU A 106 4.65 -2.59 3.83
C GLU A 106 4.38 -1.80 2.54
N LEU A 107 3.90 -0.56 2.67
CA LEU A 107 3.73 0.35 1.53
C LEU A 107 5.08 0.70 0.88
N GLU A 108 6.13 0.90 1.67
CA GLU A 108 7.48 1.17 1.16
C GLU A 108 7.98 0.00 0.31
N ILE A 109 7.92 -1.22 0.83
CA ILE A 109 8.32 -2.45 0.11
C ILE A 109 7.56 -2.57 -1.22
N ALA A 110 6.24 -2.35 -1.19
CA ALA A 110 5.42 -2.41 -2.39
C ALA A 110 5.80 -1.32 -3.42
N THR A 111 6.05 -0.07 -2.97
CA THR A 111 6.50 1.01 -3.85
C THR A 111 7.90 0.76 -4.43
N LEU A 112 8.81 0.17 -3.65
CA LEU A 112 10.15 -0.19 -4.08
C LEU A 112 10.11 -1.25 -5.18
N ASN A 113 9.30 -2.30 -4.97
CA ASN A 113 9.07 -3.38 -5.93
C ASN A 113 8.49 -2.86 -7.25
N GLN A 114 7.47 -1.99 -7.19
CA GLN A 114 6.86 -1.39 -8.37
C GLN A 114 7.88 -0.58 -9.16
N ALA A 115 8.64 0.28 -8.48
CA ALA A 115 9.63 1.10 -9.13
C ALA A 115 10.83 0.27 -9.66
N ASP A 116 11.09 -0.95 -9.14
CA ASP A 116 12.13 -1.86 -9.68
C ASP A 116 11.64 -2.42 -11.01
N ALA A 117 10.37 -2.80 -11.11
CA ALA A 117 9.76 -3.26 -12.34
C ALA A 117 9.72 -2.16 -13.42
N GLU A 118 9.42 -0.90 -13.04
CA GLU A 118 9.45 0.24 -13.95
C GLU A 118 10.86 0.53 -14.49
N LEU A 119 11.88 0.39 -13.64
CA LEU A 119 13.28 0.55 -14.04
C LEU A 119 13.71 -0.52 -15.06
N GLU A 120 13.28 -1.77 -14.89
CA GLU A 120 13.53 -2.83 -15.88
C GLU A 120 12.76 -2.65 -17.18
N ALA A 121 11.52 -2.17 -17.10
CA ALA A 121 10.75 -1.79 -18.29
C ALA A 121 11.43 -0.66 -19.05
N CYS A 122 11.98 0.33 -18.33
CA CYS A 122 12.78 1.41 -18.88
C CYS A 122 14.02 0.90 -19.62
N ARG A 123 14.85 0.10 -18.94
CA ARG A 123 16.05 -0.51 -19.53
C ARG A 123 15.69 -1.25 -20.82
N THR A 124 14.67 -2.12 -20.74
CA THR A 124 14.20 -2.92 -21.87
C THR A 124 13.79 -2.05 -23.07
N GLN A 125 13.06 -0.96 -22.83
CA GLN A 125 12.65 -0.05 -23.89
C GLN A 125 13.84 0.67 -24.51
N ILE A 126 14.74 1.22 -23.70
CA ILE A 126 15.96 1.91 -24.16
C ILE A 126 16.82 0.95 -24.99
N SER A 127 17.05 -0.29 -24.54
CA SER A 127 17.84 -1.27 -25.29
C SER A 127 17.24 -1.60 -26.66
N LYS A 128 15.90 -1.72 -26.77
CA LYS A 128 15.22 -1.95 -28.07
C LYS A 128 15.40 -0.76 -29.01
N ASP A 129 15.27 0.44 -28.46
CA ASP A 129 15.38 1.67 -29.24
C ASP A 129 16.83 1.90 -29.70
N VAL A 130 17.83 1.61 -28.85
CA VAL A 130 19.25 1.59 -29.23
C VAL A 130 19.50 0.63 -30.41
N ILE A 131 18.96 -0.60 -30.35
CA ILE A 131 19.08 -1.56 -31.46
C ILE A 131 18.49 -0.99 -32.74
N ALA A 132 17.32 -0.36 -32.66
CA ALA A 132 16.66 0.24 -33.82
C ALA A 132 17.44 1.43 -34.40
N LEU A 133 17.99 2.31 -33.54
CA LEU A 133 18.85 3.44 -33.95
C LEU A 133 20.11 2.96 -34.66
N LEU A 134 20.78 1.94 -34.12
CA LEU A 134 21.99 1.38 -34.71
C LEU A 134 21.74 0.81 -36.12
N LEU A 135 20.62 0.10 -36.32
CA LEU A 135 20.25 -0.41 -37.64
C LEU A 135 19.95 0.73 -38.63
N ARG A 136 19.26 1.77 -38.17
CA ARG A 136 18.96 2.96 -38.99
C ARG A 136 20.24 3.69 -39.38
N ASN A 137 21.18 3.85 -38.46
CA ASN A 137 22.48 4.49 -38.72
C ASN A 137 23.31 3.67 -39.73
N LEU A 138 23.25 2.34 -39.64
CA LEU A 138 23.89 1.47 -40.62
C LEU A 138 23.25 1.55 -42.02
N ALA A 139 21.93 1.74 -42.08
CA ALA A 139 21.21 1.94 -43.33
C ALA A 139 21.53 3.32 -43.95
N SER A 140 21.52 4.39 -43.15
CA SER A 140 21.84 5.75 -43.60
C SER A 140 23.27 5.89 -44.13
N SER A 141 24.23 5.14 -43.57
CA SER A 141 25.61 5.06 -44.05
C SER A 141 25.81 4.17 -45.28
N GLY A 142 24.74 3.61 -45.85
CA GLY A 142 24.77 2.76 -47.04
C GLY A 142 25.38 1.36 -46.80
N ARG A 143 25.61 0.97 -45.55
CA ARG A 143 26.22 -0.32 -45.17
C ARG A 143 25.19 -1.42 -44.95
N LEU A 144 23.92 -1.04 -44.87
CA LEU A 144 22.74 -1.91 -44.87
C LEU A 144 21.73 -1.35 -45.86
N SER A 145 21.02 -2.21 -46.60
CA SER A 145 19.93 -1.71 -47.45
C SER A 145 18.69 -1.39 -46.61
N THR A 146 17.94 -0.34 -46.98
CA THR A 146 16.70 0.06 -46.28
C THR A 146 15.65 -1.06 -46.26
N GLN A 147 15.63 -1.92 -47.29
CA GLN A 147 14.74 -3.10 -47.31
C GLN A 147 15.13 -4.12 -46.24
N VAL A 148 16.44 -4.37 -46.08
CA VAL A 148 16.98 -5.28 -45.06
C VAL A 148 16.75 -4.71 -43.67
N GLU A 149 17.02 -3.42 -43.46
CA GLU A 149 16.75 -2.69 -42.20
C GLU A 149 15.29 -2.87 -41.75
N ARG A 150 14.30 -2.55 -42.61
CA ARG A 150 12.88 -2.70 -42.28
C ARG A 150 12.49 -4.15 -41.96
N ARG A 151 13.03 -5.11 -42.71
CA ARG A 151 12.76 -6.53 -42.45
C ARG A 151 13.37 -6.97 -41.12
N MET A 152 14.60 -6.57 -40.81
CA MET A 152 15.25 -6.85 -39.54
C MET A 152 14.45 -6.22 -38.39
N GLY A 153 14.03 -4.95 -38.52
CA GLY A 153 13.17 -4.28 -37.53
C GLY A 153 11.85 -5.03 -37.27
N ALA A 154 11.21 -5.56 -38.31
CA ALA A 154 9.99 -6.37 -38.15
C ALA A 154 10.26 -7.71 -37.43
N VAL A 155 11.39 -8.36 -37.72
CA VAL A 155 11.81 -9.59 -37.03
C VAL A 155 12.13 -9.32 -35.56
N PHE A 156 12.87 -8.26 -35.27
CA PHE A 156 13.17 -7.82 -33.90
C PHE A 156 11.90 -7.56 -33.11
N LYS A 157 10.98 -6.76 -33.67
CA LYS A 157 9.69 -6.48 -33.03
C LYS A 157 8.93 -7.76 -32.69
N LYS A 158 8.89 -8.73 -33.61
CA LYS A 158 8.24 -10.02 -33.36
C LYS A 158 8.92 -10.82 -32.25
N GLN A 159 10.26 -10.89 -32.26
CA GLN A 159 11.01 -11.65 -31.26
C GLN A 159 10.95 -11.01 -29.88
N PHE A 160 11.04 -9.68 -29.77
CA PHE A 160 10.89 -8.97 -28.51
C PHE A 160 9.50 -9.15 -27.89
N LEU A 161 8.44 -9.07 -28.70
CA LEU A 161 7.08 -9.34 -28.21
C LEU A 161 6.91 -10.80 -27.75
N SER A 162 7.60 -11.75 -28.41
CA SER A 162 7.61 -13.15 -27.98
C SER A 162 8.32 -13.31 -26.65
N LEU A 163 9.50 -12.70 -26.49
CA LEU A 163 10.27 -12.71 -25.26
C LEU A 163 9.47 -12.11 -24.10
N GLU A 164 8.84 -10.95 -24.29
CA GLU A 164 8.00 -10.33 -23.24
C GLU A 164 6.87 -11.24 -22.77
N ARG A 165 6.27 -12.01 -23.69
CA ARG A 165 5.23 -12.96 -23.35
C ARG A 165 5.80 -14.12 -22.55
N GLU A 166 6.94 -14.67 -22.98
CA GLU A 166 7.63 -15.75 -22.27
C GLU A 166 8.05 -15.33 -20.85
N ILE A 167 8.60 -14.13 -20.69
CA ILE A 167 8.95 -13.56 -19.38
C ILE A 167 7.71 -13.42 -18.50
N ARG A 168 6.59 -12.95 -19.04
CA ARG A 168 5.35 -12.82 -18.26
C ARG A 168 4.79 -14.17 -17.84
N GLU A 169 4.72 -15.13 -18.76
CA GLU A 169 4.24 -16.48 -18.45
C GLU A 169 5.14 -17.16 -17.40
N GLU A 170 6.46 -16.97 -17.49
CA GLU A 170 7.39 -17.53 -16.51
C GLU A 170 7.31 -16.82 -15.16
N LEU A 171 7.09 -15.50 -15.15
CA LEU A 171 6.79 -14.75 -13.93
C LEU A 171 5.53 -15.31 -13.25
N ASP A 172 4.42 -15.45 -13.98
CA ASP A 172 3.17 -15.96 -13.44
C ASP A 172 3.35 -17.36 -12.85
N ARG A 173 4.05 -18.26 -13.57
CA ARG A 173 4.37 -19.61 -13.07
C ARG A 173 5.21 -19.57 -11.78
N LYS A 174 6.26 -18.76 -11.74
CA LYS A 174 7.13 -18.62 -10.56
C LYS A 174 6.40 -18.02 -9.37
N MET A 175 5.58 -17.00 -9.58
CA MET A 175 4.79 -16.36 -8.52
C MET A 175 3.80 -17.35 -7.90
N VAL A 176 3.13 -18.17 -8.71
CA VAL A 176 2.22 -19.22 -8.22
C VAL A 176 2.97 -20.29 -7.43
N ALA A 177 4.10 -20.78 -7.95
CA ALA A 177 4.90 -21.80 -7.28
C ALA A 177 5.44 -21.31 -5.92
N LEU A 178 6.01 -20.11 -5.89
CA LEU A 178 6.53 -19.50 -4.66
C LEU A 178 5.42 -19.20 -3.66
N THR A 179 4.23 -18.78 -4.12
CA THR A 179 3.08 -18.58 -3.23
C THR A 179 2.72 -19.90 -2.53
N ALA A 180 2.65 -21.01 -3.25
CA ALA A 180 2.34 -22.31 -2.67
C ALA A 180 3.41 -22.79 -1.66
N GLU A 181 4.69 -22.53 -1.96
CA GLU A 181 5.81 -22.85 -1.06
C GLU A 181 5.76 -22.00 0.22
N CYS A 182 5.58 -20.68 0.09
CA CYS A 182 5.46 -19.76 1.21
C CYS A 182 4.25 -20.08 2.10
N ASP A 183 3.12 -20.45 1.50
CA ASP A 183 1.91 -20.84 2.25
C ASP A 183 2.14 -22.14 3.04
N LEU A 184 2.86 -23.11 2.45
CA LEU A 184 3.23 -24.35 3.13
C LEU A 184 4.19 -24.07 4.30
N GLU A 185 5.21 -23.24 4.08
CA GLU A 185 6.17 -22.85 5.11
C GLU A 185 5.48 -22.09 6.25
N THR A 186 4.59 -21.16 5.91
CA THR A 186 3.79 -20.40 6.87
C THR A 186 3.00 -21.34 7.76
N ARG A 187 2.23 -22.28 7.16
CA ARG A 187 1.47 -23.28 7.92
C ARG A 187 2.35 -24.11 8.85
N LYS A 188 3.51 -24.58 8.35
CA LYS A 188 4.45 -25.37 9.13
C LYS A 188 5.01 -24.59 10.33
N LYS A 189 5.46 -23.35 10.13
CA LYS A 189 6.02 -22.54 11.22
C LYS A 189 4.95 -22.11 12.22
N THR A 190 3.74 -21.77 11.78
CA THR A 190 2.63 -21.41 12.69
C THR A 190 2.17 -22.60 13.51
N GLU A 191 2.11 -23.80 12.93
CA GLU A 191 1.77 -25.02 13.67
C GLU A 191 2.84 -25.35 14.72
N ASN A 192 4.11 -25.28 14.35
CA ASN A 192 5.21 -25.47 15.30
C ASN A 192 5.18 -24.44 16.44
N GLN A 193 4.84 -23.18 16.14
CA GLN A 193 4.69 -22.14 17.17
C GLN A 193 3.52 -22.47 18.09
N TYR A 194 2.36 -22.85 17.54
CA TYR A 194 1.20 -23.25 18.33
C TYR A 194 1.51 -24.41 19.29
N GLN A 195 2.22 -25.43 18.81
CA GLN A 195 2.63 -26.57 19.65
C GLN A 195 3.55 -26.15 20.80
N ARG A 196 4.46 -25.19 20.56
CA ARG A 196 5.31 -24.62 21.63
C ARG A 196 4.49 -23.83 22.63
N GLU A 197 3.54 -23.02 22.18
CA GLU A 197 2.66 -22.23 23.05
C GLU A 197 1.81 -23.13 23.95
N VAL A 198 1.28 -24.24 23.41
CA VAL A 198 0.53 -25.24 24.18
C VAL A 198 1.43 -25.87 25.24
N ALA A 199 2.62 -26.37 24.87
CA ALA A 199 3.55 -26.98 25.81
C ALA A 199 4.00 -26.01 26.92
N ALA A 200 4.30 -24.74 26.57
CA ALA A 200 4.67 -23.71 27.52
C ALA A 200 3.50 -23.34 28.47
N THR A 201 2.28 -23.34 27.96
CA THR A 201 1.08 -23.09 28.78
C THR A 201 0.84 -24.24 29.75
N GLU A 202 0.96 -25.50 29.31
CA GLU A 202 0.85 -26.68 30.17
C GLU A 202 1.91 -26.68 31.29
N GLU A 203 3.17 -26.37 30.95
CA GLU A 203 4.24 -26.24 31.95
C GLU A 203 3.97 -25.11 32.95
N ALA A 204 3.53 -23.94 32.46
CA ALA A 204 3.18 -22.81 33.32
C ALA A 204 2.00 -23.15 34.24
N GLU A 205 0.95 -23.82 33.75
CA GLU A 205 -0.18 -24.25 34.56
C GLU A 205 0.25 -25.16 35.72
N GLU A 206 1.16 -26.11 35.48
CA GLU A 206 1.71 -26.97 36.54
C GLU A 206 2.47 -26.18 37.63
N LEU A 207 3.26 -25.18 37.23
CA LEU A 207 4.02 -24.33 38.16
C LEU A 207 3.10 -23.40 38.97
N LEU A 208 2.03 -22.90 38.35
CA LEU A 208 1.12 -21.93 38.96
C LEU A 208 0.15 -22.55 39.99
N LYS A 209 -0.01 -23.87 40.03
CA LYS A 209 -0.85 -24.59 41.01
C LYS A 209 -0.55 -24.28 42.48
N ARG A 210 0.66 -23.80 42.79
CA ARG A 210 1.14 -23.57 44.17
C ARG A 210 1.25 -22.09 44.54
N VAL A 211 0.85 -21.18 43.65
CA VAL A 211 1.00 -19.73 43.83
C VAL A 211 -0.38 -19.10 44.05
N SER A 212 -0.43 -17.87 44.58
CA SER A 212 -1.70 -17.16 44.77
C SER A 212 -2.42 -16.94 43.43
N GLU A 213 -3.76 -16.92 43.45
CA GLU A 213 -4.58 -16.72 42.25
C GLU A 213 -4.23 -15.43 41.50
N ARG A 214 -3.92 -14.35 42.24
CA ARG A 214 -3.53 -13.07 41.65
C ARG A 214 -2.23 -13.16 40.85
N SER A 215 -1.19 -13.74 41.44
CA SER A 215 0.09 -13.95 40.76
C SER A 215 -0.01 -14.95 39.60
N ALA A 216 -0.86 -15.96 39.72
CA ALA A 216 -1.13 -16.89 38.63
C ALA A 216 -1.81 -16.18 37.45
N ALA A 217 -2.81 -15.34 37.72
CA ALA A 217 -3.47 -14.54 36.69
C ALA A 217 -2.52 -13.55 35.99
N GLU A 218 -1.66 -12.85 36.75
CA GLU A 218 -0.66 -11.93 36.22
C GLU A 218 0.38 -12.65 35.33
N CYS A 219 0.84 -13.84 35.76
CA CYS A 219 1.76 -14.68 35.00
C CYS A 219 1.11 -15.21 33.70
N SER A 220 -0.09 -15.78 33.78
CA SER A 220 -0.83 -16.24 32.59
C SER A 220 -1.14 -15.10 31.61
N ALA A 221 -1.44 -13.90 32.12
CA ALA A 221 -1.65 -12.71 31.28
C ALA A 221 -0.36 -12.33 30.55
N SER A 222 0.78 -12.34 31.24
CA SER A 222 2.09 -12.03 30.67
C SER A 222 2.52 -13.07 29.63
N LEU A 223 2.31 -14.36 29.91
CA LEU A 223 2.62 -15.45 28.97
C LEU A 223 1.78 -15.33 27.68
N ARG A 224 0.48 -15.04 27.81
CA ARG A 224 -0.40 -14.79 26.66
C ARG A 224 0.05 -13.59 25.84
N ALA A 225 0.49 -12.51 26.50
CA ALA A 225 1.03 -11.34 25.82
C ALA A 225 2.33 -11.69 25.07
N LEU A 226 3.23 -12.47 25.67
CA LEU A 226 4.45 -12.95 25.04
C LEU A 226 4.15 -13.79 23.80
N HIS A 227 3.28 -14.80 23.91
CA HIS A 227 2.86 -15.62 22.76
C HIS A 227 2.27 -14.76 21.63
N GLY A 228 1.45 -13.75 21.96
CA GLY A 228 0.94 -12.80 20.98
C GLY A 228 2.03 -12.03 20.25
N LEU A 229 3.08 -11.59 20.96
CA LEU A 229 4.23 -10.91 20.38
C LEU A 229 5.08 -11.85 19.51
N GLU A 230 5.34 -13.08 19.96
CA GLU A 230 6.09 -14.09 19.21
C GLU A 230 5.39 -14.47 17.91
N LEU A 231 4.07 -14.70 17.96
CA LEU A 231 3.26 -14.98 16.79
C LEU A 231 3.24 -13.79 15.82
N GLY A 232 3.13 -12.56 16.34
CA GLY A 232 3.23 -11.34 15.55
C GLY A 232 4.59 -11.19 14.86
N HIS A 233 5.68 -11.45 15.57
CA HIS A 233 7.03 -11.45 15.00
C HIS A 233 7.20 -12.54 13.94
N LEU A 234 6.74 -13.77 14.21
CA LEU A 234 6.82 -14.87 13.25
C LEU A 234 6.08 -14.55 11.95
N ARG A 235 4.87 -13.99 12.04
CA ARG A 235 4.08 -13.57 10.87
C ARG A 235 4.81 -12.51 10.04
N ARG A 236 5.39 -11.50 10.70
CA ARG A 236 6.18 -10.45 10.02
C ARG A 236 7.41 -11.01 9.32
N SER A 237 8.18 -11.87 10.01
CA SER A 237 9.35 -12.52 9.43
C SER A 237 8.99 -13.39 8.22
N LEU A 238 7.89 -14.13 8.28
CA LEU A 238 7.38 -14.93 7.15
C LEU A 238 6.93 -14.07 5.97
N ALA A 239 6.24 -12.96 6.24
CA ALA A 239 5.82 -12.01 5.21
C ALA A 239 7.03 -11.36 4.51
N LEU A 240 8.04 -10.94 5.28
CA LEU A 240 9.29 -10.41 4.74
C LEU A 240 10.02 -11.43 3.86
N GLN A 241 10.17 -12.67 4.35
CA GLN A 241 10.80 -13.75 3.58
C GLN A 241 10.10 -13.97 2.24
N LYS A 242 8.77 -13.97 2.23
CA LYS A 242 7.97 -14.09 1.00
C LYS A 242 8.26 -12.96 0.01
N GLU A 243 8.29 -11.71 0.48
CA GLU A 243 8.61 -10.56 -0.37
C GLU A 243 10.05 -10.62 -0.91
N GLU A 244 11.02 -11.07 -0.10
CA GLU A 244 12.40 -11.29 -0.54
C GLU A 244 12.50 -12.35 -1.64
N ASP A 245 11.80 -13.47 -1.50
CA ASP A 245 11.80 -14.55 -2.49
C ASP A 245 11.12 -14.12 -3.79
N PHE A 246 10.03 -13.36 -3.71
CA PHE A 246 9.39 -12.72 -4.88
C PHE A 246 10.32 -11.73 -5.57
N ALA A 247 10.97 -10.84 -4.81
CA ALA A 247 11.92 -9.89 -5.35
C ALA A 247 13.12 -10.61 -6.01
N ARG A 248 13.61 -11.70 -5.41
CA ARG A 248 14.67 -12.54 -6.00
C ARG A 248 14.24 -13.14 -7.33
N ALA A 249 13.04 -13.70 -7.43
CA ALA A 249 12.52 -14.26 -8.67
C ALA A 249 12.40 -13.22 -9.79
N ARG A 250 11.88 -12.01 -9.46
CA ARG A 250 11.82 -10.88 -10.40
C ARG A 250 13.20 -10.47 -10.91
N ARG A 251 14.18 -10.35 -10.02
CA ARG A 251 15.58 -10.01 -10.39
C ARG A 251 16.21 -11.07 -11.30
N GLN A 252 15.99 -12.34 -11.01
CA GLN A 252 16.47 -13.44 -11.87
C GLN A 252 15.87 -13.36 -13.28
N LEU A 253 14.56 -13.11 -13.38
CA LEU A 253 13.90 -12.93 -14.67
C LEU A 253 14.37 -11.69 -15.42
N ALA A 254 14.65 -10.58 -14.72
CA ALA A 254 15.22 -9.39 -15.32
C ALA A 254 16.60 -9.67 -15.93
N VAL A 255 17.48 -10.37 -15.21
CA VAL A 255 18.79 -10.79 -15.74
C VAL A 255 18.63 -11.68 -16.97
N PHE A 256 17.72 -12.66 -16.92
CA PHE A 256 17.42 -13.52 -18.06
C PHE A 256 16.90 -12.72 -19.26
N GLN A 257 15.96 -11.79 -19.05
CA GLN A 257 15.41 -10.93 -20.10
C GLN A 257 16.49 -10.07 -20.78
N ARG A 258 17.40 -9.47 -20.00
CA ARG A 258 18.52 -8.69 -20.53
C ARG A 258 19.42 -9.56 -21.41
N SER A 259 19.80 -10.74 -20.91
CA SER A 259 20.60 -11.72 -21.68
C SER A 259 19.91 -12.12 -22.99
N GLU A 260 18.62 -12.44 -22.95
CA GLU A 260 17.87 -12.86 -24.15
C GLU A 260 17.69 -11.74 -25.16
N LEU A 261 17.57 -10.49 -24.70
CA LEU A 261 17.58 -9.30 -25.57
C LEU A 261 18.87 -9.23 -26.39
N HIS A 262 20.02 -9.42 -25.75
CA HIS A 262 21.32 -9.47 -26.42
C HIS A 262 21.41 -10.67 -27.37
N ASN A 263 20.95 -11.85 -26.94
CA ASN A 263 20.96 -13.07 -27.76
C ASN A 263 20.13 -12.90 -29.05
N ILE A 264 18.96 -12.27 -28.96
CA ILE A 264 18.14 -11.93 -30.13
C ILE A 264 18.92 -11.02 -31.09
N PHE A 265 19.57 -9.97 -30.57
CA PHE A 265 20.40 -9.08 -31.37
C PHE A 265 21.50 -9.84 -32.11
N PHE A 266 22.35 -10.58 -31.39
CA PHE A 266 23.45 -11.33 -31.99
C PHE A 266 22.98 -12.38 -33.00
N ALA A 267 21.90 -13.10 -32.71
CA ALA A 267 21.34 -14.09 -33.61
C ALA A 267 20.88 -13.48 -34.94
N GLN A 268 20.25 -12.30 -34.90
CA GLN A 268 19.82 -11.60 -36.11
C GLN A 268 20.99 -11.06 -36.92
N ILE A 269 22.03 -10.52 -36.28
CA ILE A 269 23.25 -10.08 -36.98
C ILE A 269 23.93 -11.28 -37.66
N LYS A 270 24.07 -12.40 -36.96
CA LYS A 270 24.62 -13.64 -37.49
C LYS A 270 23.80 -14.14 -38.69
N SER A 271 22.47 -14.11 -38.60
CA SER A 271 21.57 -14.48 -39.70
C SER A 271 21.75 -13.58 -40.93
N ALA A 272 21.87 -12.27 -40.74
CA ALA A 272 22.07 -11.30 -41.82
C ALA A 272 23.41 -11.53 -42.55
N ILE A 273 24.48 -11.86 -41.82
CA ILE A 273 25.78 -12.24 -42.43
C ILE A 273 25.62 -13.50 -43.28
N PHE A 274 25.01 -14.56 -42.74
CA PHE A 274 24.83 -15.82 -43.48
C PHE A 274 24.00 -15.67 -44.76
N LYS A 275 23.03 -14.76 -44.75
CA LYS A 275 22.20 -14.46 -45.94
C LYS A 275 22.90 -13.52 -46.94
N GLY A 276 24.11 -13.05 -46.65
CA GLY A 276 24.84 -12.08 -47.47
C GLY A 276 24.22 -10.67 -47.43
N GLU A 277 23.35 -10.40 -46.46
CA GLU A 277 22.59 -9.16 -46.35
C GLU A 277 23.36 -8.09 -45.56
N LEU A 278 24.36 -8.52 -44.78
CA LEU A 278 25.25 -7.68 -44.01
C LEU A 278 26.70 -8.16 -44.18
N LYS A 279 27.60 -7.24 -44.56
CA LYS A 279 29.03 -7.56 -44.70
C LYS A 279 29.68 -7.82 -43.33
N PRO A 280 30.63 -8.76 -43.22
CA PRO A 280 31.30 -9.07 -41.95
C PRO A 280 31.95 -7.86 -41.27
N GLU A 281 32.54 -6.94 -42.04
CA GLU A 281 33.20 -5.74 -41.52
C GLU A 281 32.19 -4.76 -40.91
N ALA A 282 31.04 -4.59 -41.58
CA ALA A 282 29.94 -3.76 -41.09
C ALA A 282 29.30 -4.39 -39.85
N ALA A 283 29.17 -5.72 -39.80
CA ALA A 283 28.70 -6.43 -38.62
C ALA A 283 29.66 -6.26 -37.44
N LYS A 284 30.98 -6.38 -37.64
CA LYS A 284 31.97 -6.18 -36.58
C LYS A 284 31.87 -4.78 -35.96
N MET A 285 31.75 -3.76 -36.80
CA MET A 285 31.58 -2.39 -36.32
C MET A 285 30.28 -2.22 -35.53
N LEU A 286 29.17 -2.71 -36.07
CA LEU A 286 27.87 -2.66 -35.40
C LEU A 286 27.89 -3.33 -34.01
N LEU A 287 28.56 -4.49 -33.90
CA LEU A 287 28.68 -5.18 -32.61
C LEU A 287 29.56 -4.39 -31.62
N GLN A 288 30.62 -3.74 -32.11
CA GLN A 288 31.48 -2.91 -31.27
C GLN A 288 30.75 -1.65 -30.78
N ASP A 289 30.03 -0.97 -31.67
CA ASP A 289 29.21 0.19 -31.33
C ASP A 289 28.11 -0.21 -30.32
N TYR A 290 27.47 -1.36 -30.53
CA TYR A 290 26.48 -1.90 -29.61
C TYR A 290 27.06 -2.12 -28.21
N CYS A 291 28.21 -2.80 -28.10
CA CYS A 291 28.86 -3.04 -26.81
C CYS A 291 29.19 -1.73 -26.08
N ASN A 292 29.76 -0.74 -26.78
CA ASN A 292 30.09 0.56 -26.20
C ASN A 292 28.83 1.27 -25.69
N ILE A 293 27.77 1.31 -26.49
CA ILE A 293 26.50 1.95 -26.10
C ILE A 293 25.83 1.21 -24.94
N GLN A 294 25.97 -0.12 -24.83
CA GLN A 294 25.43 -0.82 -23.65
C GLN A 294 26.12 -0.34 -22.36
N GLU A 295 27.39 0.08 -22.39
CA GLU A 295 28.03 0.69 -21.22
C GLU A 295 27.37 2.03 -20.85
N ASP A 296 27.04 2.86 -21.85
CA ASP A 296 26.32 4.12 -21.65
C ASP A 296 24.89 3.89 -21.11
N VAL A 297 24.22 2.84 -21.59
CA VAL A 297 22.90 2.43 -21.07
C VAL A 297 23.01 2.01 -19.60
N GLU A 298 24.01 1.21 -19.22
CA GLU A 298 24.18 0.82 -17.82
C GLU A 298 24.56 2.02 -16.93
N GLU A 299 25.32 3.01 -17.44
CA GLU A 299 25.54 4.27 -16.72
C GLU A 299 24.25 5.06 -16.48
N LEU A 300 23.39 5.13 -17.51
CA LEU A 300 22.09 5.75 -17.40
C LEU A 300 21.19 5.01 -16.38
N MET A 301 21.22 3.67 -16.38
CA MET A 301 20.45 2.87 -15.43
C MET A 301 20.93 3.06 -13.99
N ASP A 302 22.23 3.17 -13.76
CA ASP A 302 22.78 3.45 -12.43
C ASP A 302 22.35 4.82 -11.91
N TYR A 303 22.30 5.82 -12.80
CA TYR A 303 21.74 7.13 -12.47
C TYR A 303 20.25 7.04 -12.10
N PHE A 304 19.44 6.31 -12.87
CA PHE A 304 18.02 6.12 -12.55
C PHE A 304 17.81 5.36 -11.25
N GLN A 305 18.63 4.34 -10.97
CA GLN A 305 18.57 3.59 -9.73
C GLN A 305 18.91 4.45 -8.52
N ALA A 306 19.97 5.27 -8.60
CA ALA A 306 20.34 6.21 -7.55
C ALA A 306 19.26 7.29 -7.34
N SER A 307 18.75 7.89 -8.42
CA SER A 307 17.68 8.89 -8.37
C SER A 307 16.42 8.33 -7.70
N LYS A 308 16.01 7.13 -8.11
CA LYS A 308 14.88 6.43 -7.49
C LYS A 308 15.12 6.19 -6.00
N ARG A 309 16.26 5.62 -5.61
CA ARG A 309 16.58 5.33 -4.19
C ARG A 309 16.51 6.60 -3.33
N TYR A 310 17.13 7.67 -3.81
CA TYR A 310 17.09 8.98 -3.16
C TYR A 310 15.65 9.46 -2.89
N HIS A 311 14.82 9.46 -3.94
CA HIS A 311 13.45 9.95 -3.83
C HIS A 311 12.56 9.05 -2.97
N LEU A 312 12.71 7.72 -3.07
CA LEU A 312 11.98 6.78 -2.23
C LEU A 312 12.33 6.96 -0.75
N SER A 313 13.62 7.08 -0.41
CA SER A 313 14.05 7.29 0.97
C SER A 313 13.55 8.63 1.52
N LYS A 314 13.65 9.71 0.72
CA LYS A 314 13.06 11.02 1.04
C LYS A 314 11.58 10.90 1.39
N ARG A 315 10.81 10.23 0.52
CA ARG A 315 9.36 10.06 0.68
C ARG A 315 9.03 9.22 1.92
N PHE A 316 9.77 8.14 2.15
CA PHE A 316 9.58 7.29 3.33
C PHE A 316 9.84 8.07 4.63
N GLY A 317 10.97 8.77 4.73
CA GLY A 317 11.27 9.61 5.89
C GLY A 317 10.21 10.69 6.12
N HIS A 318 9.74 11.35 5.05
CA HIS A 318 8.64 12.31 5.17
C HIS A 318 7.35 11.66 5.69
N ARG A 319 6.96 10.50 5.18
CA ARG A 319 5.75 9.79 5.62
C ARG A 319 5.82 9.30 7.05
N GLU A 320 6.98 8.83 7.51
CA GLU A 320 7.19 8.50 8.92
C GLU A 320 6.99 9.72 9.80
N TYR A 321 7.52 10.88 9.39
CA TYR A 321 7.26 12.14 10.06
C TYR A 321 5.76 12.46 10.13
N LEU A 322 5.00 12.27 9.04
CA LEU A 322 3.55 12.49 9.05
C LEU A 322 2.81 11.55 10.03
N VAL A 323 3.24 10.29 10.13
CA VAL A 323 2.69 9.30 11.09
C VAL A 323 3.04 9.68 12.54
N GLN A 324 4.24 10.17 12.81
CA GLN A 324 4.57 10.67 14.15
C GLN A 324 3.75 11.91 14.50
N ASN A 325 3.50 12.78 13.52
CA ASN A 325 2.72 14.00 13.66
C ASN A 325 1.24 13.72 13.97
N ILE A 326 0.63 12.69 13.34
CA ILE A 326 -0.76 12.36 13.67
C ILE A 326 -0.89 11.79 15.08
N GLN A 327 0.09 11.00 15.54
CA GLN A 327 0.13 10.47 16.91
C GLN A 327 0.34 11.58 17.96
N SER A 328 1.19 12.57 17.68
CA SER A 328 1.36 13.75 18.56
C SER A 328 0.08 14.58 18.63
N SER A 329 -0.59 14.80 17.49
CA SER A 329 -1.85 15.52 17.41
C SER A 329 -2.99 14.82 18.16
N GLU A 330 -3.07 13.49 18.07
CA GLU A 330 -4.03 12.68 18.83
C GLU A 330 -3.79 12.78 20.34
N THR A 331 -2.52 12.74 20.77
CA THR A 331 -2.13 12.92 22.18
C THR A 331 -2.59 14.29 22.70
N ARG A 332 -2.36 15.36 21.92
CA ARG A 332 -2.83 16.71 22.26
C ARG A 332 -4.35 16.75 22.41
N VAL A 333 -5.09 16.23 21.44
CA VAL A 333 -6.56 16.21 21.45
C VAL A 333 -7.10 15.44 22.65
N GLN A 334 -6.56 14.26 22.93
CA GLN A 334 -6.94 13.46 24.08
C GLN A 334 -6.61 14.16 25.40
N GLY A 335 -5.48 14.86 25.46
CA GLY A 335 -5.07 15.68 26.60
C GLY A 335 -6.06 16.83 26.87
N LEU A 336 -6.51 17.54 25.83
CA LEU A 336 -7.50 18.62 25.94
C LEU A 336 -8.83 18.13 26.51
N LEU A 337 -9.35 17.02 25.96
CA LEU A 337 -10.63 16.44 26.41
C LEU A 337 -10.54 15.88 27.83
N SER A 338 -9.42 15.25 28.17
CA SER A 338 -9.18 14.72 29.51
C SER A 338 -9.04 15.84 30.54
N ALA A 339 -8.37 16.93 30.21
CA ALA A 339 -8.29 18.12 31.06
C ALA A 339 -9.67 18.74 31.29
N ALA A 340 -10.47 18.92 30.24
CA ALA A 340 -11.83 19.45 30.35
C ALA A 340 -12.74 18.56 31.23
N ALA A 341 -12.65 17.23 31.07
CA ALA A 341 -13.39 16.28 31.90
C ALA A 341 -12.93 16.29 33.36
N ALA A 342 -11.62 16.35 33.62
CA ALA A 342 -11.09 16.41 34.98
C ALA A 342 -11.51 17.69 35.71
N GLN A 343 -11.59 18.82 35.00
CA GLN A 343 -12.02 20.10 35.56
C GLN A 343 -13.48 20.08 36.05
N LEU A 344 -14.35 19.29 35.42
CA LEU A 344 -15.73 19.07 35.91
C LEU A 344 -15.73 18.33 37.26
N THR A 345 -14.91 17.28 37.41
CA THR A 345 -14.76 16.55 38.66
C THR A 345 -14.16 17.42 39.76
N LEU A 346 -13.10 18.17 39.45
CA LEU A 346 -12.44 19.07 40.39
C LEU A 346 -13.38 20.19 40.87
N LEU A 347 -14.25 20.72 39.98
CA LEU A 347 -15.23 21.72 40.37
C LEU A 347 -16.17 21.19 41.46
N ILE A 348 -16.71 19.99 41.28
CA ILE A 348 -17.65 19.37 42.23
C ILE A 348 -16.94 19.09 43.56
N GLN A 349 -15.71 18.54 43.53
CA GLN A 349 -14.91 18.27 44.73
C GLN A 349 -14.51 19.54 45.49
N LYS A 350 -14.14 20.64 44.80
CA LYS A 350 -13.84 21.93 45.45
C LYS A 350 -15.04 22.47 46.24
N HIS A 351 -16.26 22.23 45.75
CA HIS A 351 -17.49 22.69 46.42
C HIS A 351 -17.89 21.81 47.61
N GLU A 352 -17.60 20.51 47.57
CA GLU A 352 -17.74 19.61 48.74
C GLU A 352 -16.76 20.03 49.85
N ARG A 353 -15.47 20.21 49.52
CA ARG A 353 -14.45 20.65 50.50
C ARG A 353 -14.74 22.01 51.13
N ALA A 354 -15.45 22.88 50.42
CA ALA A 354 -15.87 24.18 50.92
C ALA A 354 -17.15 24.11 51.79
N GLY A 355 -17.73 22.91 51.98
CA GLY A 355 -18.90 22.66 52.81
C GLY A 355 -20.23 22.96 52.13
N TYR A 356 -20.25 23.16 50.81
CA TYR A 356 -21.46 23.48 50.05
C TYR A 356 -22.20 22.24 49.52
N LEU A 357 -21.58 21.06 49.61
CA LEU A 357 -22.18 19.77 49.25
C LEU A 357 -21.91 18.77 50.38
N ASP A 358 -22.88 17.91 50.66
CA ASP A 358 -22.62 16.68 51.43
C ASP A 358 -22.14 15.54 50.53
N GLU A 359 -21.67 14.44 51.13
CA GLU A 359 -21.07 13.30 50.42
C GLU A 359 -22.04 12.65 49.43
N GLY A 360 -23.30 12.42 49.83
CA GLY A 360 -24.31 11.83 48.93
C GLY A 360 -24.71 12.78 47.79
N GLN A 361 -24.74 14.09 48.05
CA GLN A 361 -24.98 15.11 47.04
C GLN A 361 -23.82 15.23 46.04
N MET A 362 -22.58 15.12 46.51
CA MET A 362 -21.39 15.08 45.68
C MET A 362 -21.42 13.87 44.75
N GLU A 363 -21.71 12.67 45.27
CA GLU A 363 -21.79 11.44 44.47
C GLU A 363 -22.79 11.55 43.33
N VAL A 364 -24.02 12.02 43.62
CA VAL A 364 -25.06 12.20 42.60
C VAL A 364 -24.63 13.19 41.50
N LEU A 365 -23.95 14.28 41.87
CA LEU A 365 -23.43 15.25 40.90
C LEU A 365 -22.27 14.69 40.07
N LEU A 366 -21.39 13.90 40.68
CA LEU A 366 -20.28 13.24 39.99
C LEU A 366 -20.79 12.19 39.00
N GLU A 367 -21.74 11.33 39.40
CA GLU A 367 -22.34 10.33 38.50
C GLU A 367 -23.01 10.99 37.29
N ARG A 368 -23.77 12.08 37.54
CA ARG A 368 -24.38 12.85 36.46
C ARG A 368 -23.33 13.46 35.54
N ALA A 369 -22.30 14.11 36.08
CA ALA A 369 -21.23 14.71 35.29
C ALA A 369 -20.47 13.65 34.47
N GLN A 370 -20.20 12.48 35.04
CA GLN A 370 -19.57 11.36 34.34
C GLN A 370 -20.44 10.84 33.20
N THR A 371 -21.76 10.74 33.39
CA THR A 371 -22.72 10.33 32.36
C THR A 371 -22.73 11.32 31.19
N GLU A 372 -22.75 12.62 31.47
CA GLU A 372 -22.69 13.67 30.45
C GLU A 372 -21.35 13.68 29.71
N VAL A 373 -20.22 13.55 30.44
CA VAL A 373 -18.88 13.42 29.85
C VAL A 373 -18.81 12.21 28.91
N PHE A 374 -19.38 11.08 29.33
CA PHE A 374 -19.46 9.88 28.49
C PHE A 374 -20.30 10.14 27.24
N SER A 375 -21.45 10.80 27.36
CA SER A 375 -22.31 11.16 26.23
C SER A 375 -21.59 12.06 25.22
N VAL A 376 -20.89 13.11 25.70
CA VAL A 376 -20.11 14.01 24.83
C VAL A 376 -18.98 13.25 24.13
N LYS A 377 -18.25 12.38 24.84
CA LYS A 377 -17.20 11.54 24.23
C LYS A 377 -17.77 10.58 23.18
N GLN A 378 -18.91 9.95 23.45
CA GLN A 378 -19.57 9.05 22.51
C GLN A 378 -20.05 9.77 21.25
N LYS A 379 -20.62 10.97 21.41
CA LYS A 379 -21.02 11.83 20.29
C LYS A 379 -19.81 12.23 19.45
N LEU A 380 -18.72 12.66 20.10
CA LEU A 380 -17.47 12.99 19.42
C LEU A 380 -16.92 11.81 18.61
N ASP A 381 -16.89 10.60 19.18
CA ASP A 381 -16.43 9.39 18.47
C ASP A 381 -17.30 9.10 17.23
N SER A 382 -18.62 9.22 17.37
CA SER A 382 -19.56 9.07 16.25
C SER A 382 -19.33 10.12 15.16
N ASP A 383 -19.18 11.38 15.54
CA ASP A 383 -18.95 12.49 14.61
C ASP A 383 -17.58 12.34 13.91
N LEU A 384 -16.53 11.97 14.65
CA LEU A 384 -15.20 11.70 14.11
C LEU A 384 -15.25 10.56 13.09
N LYS A 385 -15.89 9.43 13.41
CA LYS A 385 -16.04 8.31 12.48
C LYS A 385 -16.75 8.72 11.20
N GLN A 386 -17.82 9.50 11.30
CA GLN A 386 -18.58 9.96 10.15
C GLN A 386 -17.79 10.95 9.28
N GLU A 387 -17.22 11.99 9.89
CA GLU A 387 -16.51 13.05 9.16
C GLU A 387 -15.15 12.57 8.62
N LYS A 388 -14.42 11.73 9.36
CA LYS A 388 -13.19 11.08 8.85
C LYS A 388 -13.50 10.26 7.60
N LYS A 389 -14.61 9.49 7.58
CA LYS A 389 -15.03 8.72 6.40
C LYS A 389 -15.31 9.62 5.19
N LYS A 390 -16.01 10.74 5.39
CA LYS A 390 -16.27 11.72 4.31
C LYS A 390 -14.97 12.34 3.78
N LEU A 391 -14.09 12.75 4.69
CA LEU A 391 -12.81 13.36 4.34
C LEU A 391 -11.90 12.37 3.60
N ARG A 392 -11.78 11.14 4.09
CA ARG A 392 -11.02 10.06 3.44
C ARG A 392 -11.46 9.86 1.99
N GLN A 393 -12.76 9.73 1.76
CA GLN A 393 -13.28 9.58 0.39
C GLN A 393 -12.98 10.79 -0.51
N LYS A 394 -13.07 12.01 0.03
CA LYS A 394 -12.74 13.23 -0.70
C LYS A 394 -11.26 13.27 -1.09
N LEU A 395 -10.37 12.88 -0.16
CA LEU A 395 -8.92 12.86 -0.37
C LEU A 395 -8.51 11.80 -1.40
N ILE A 396 -9.04 10.57 -1.31
CA ILE A 396 -8.81 9.50 -2.28
C ILE A 396 -9.24 9.94 -3.69
N THR A 397 -10.45 10.49 -3.83
CA THR A 397 -10.95 10.96 -5.13
C THR A 397 -10.08 12.08 -5.71
N ARG A 398 -9.59 13.00 -4.86
CA ARG A 398 -8.69 14.07 -5.27
C ARG A 398 -7.34 13.51 -5.73
N ARG A 399 -6.72 12.65 -4.92
CA ARG A 399 -5.44 11.98 -5.21
C ARG A 399 -5.49 11.25 -6.54
N ARG A 400 -6.48 10.38 -6.75
CA ARG A 400 -6.64 9.64 -8.00
C ARG A 400 -6.77 10.55 -9.22
N ARG A 401 -7.48 11.67 -9.09
CA ARG A 401 -7.64 12.65 -10.18
C ARG A 401 -6.31 13.31 -10.55
N GLU A 402 -5.59 13.81 -9.55
CA GLU A 402 -4.32 14.53 -9.76
C GLU A 402 -3.23 13.58 -10.26
N MET A 403 -3.11 12.38 -9.68
CA MET A 403 -2.17 11.34 -10.14
C MET A 403 -2.48 10.91 -11.57
N LEU A 404 -3.75 10.64 -11.91
CA LEU A 404 -4.13 10.26 -13.27
C LEU A 404 -3.84 11.38 -14.29
N GLN A 405 -4.04 12.64 -13.89
CA GLN A 405 -3.71 13.78 -14.72
C GLN A 405 -2.19 13.85 -14.97
N LYS A 406 -1.38 13.66 -13.92
CA LYS A 406 0.08 13.66 -14.03
C LYS A 406 0.59 12.53 -14.93
N HIS A 407 0.06 11.32 -14.76
CA HIS A 407 0.36 10.17 -15.63
C HIS A 407 0.00 10.44 -17.10
N LYS A 408 -1.10 11.14 -17.37
CA LYS A 408 -1.47 11.53 -18.74
C LYS A 408 -0.51 12.54 -19.34
N GLU A 409 -0.01 13.49 -18.56
CA GLU A 409 0.99 14.47 -18.99
C GLU A 409 2.31 13.78 -19.33
N GLN A 410 2.80 12.95 -18.41
CA GLN A 410 4.03 12.17 -18.60
C GLN A 410 3.95 11.23 -19.81
N ARG A 411 2.80 10.57 -20.01
CA ARG A 411 2.57 9.73 -21.19
C ARG A 411 2.64 10.54 -22.49
N LYS A 412 2.11 11.77 -22.52
CA LYS A 412 2.21 12.64 -23.71
C LYS A 412 3.66 13.04 -23.98
N GLU A 413 4.42 13.37 -22.94
CA GLU A 413 5.83 13.72 -23.06
C GLU A 413 6.67 12.51 -23.54
N GLN A 414 6.39 11.31 -23.03
CA GLN A 414 6.99 10.06 -23.55
C GLN A 414 6.64 9.80 -25.02
N LEU A 415 5.41 10.07 -25.44
CA LEU A 415 5.05 9.96 -26.86
C LEU A 415 5.82 10.96 -27.73
N SER A 416 6.06 12.18 -27.22
CA SER A 416 6.90 13.18 -27.91
C SER A 416 8.38 12.76 -27.99
N LEU A 417 8.86 11.95 -27.04
CA LEU A 417 10.18 11.31 -27.13
C LEU A 417 10.24 10.33 -28.31
N GLY A 418 9.12 9.70 -28.68
CA GLY A 418 9.02 8.89 -29.90
C GLY A 418 9.23 9.70 -31.19
N ASP A 419 8.85 10.99 -31.21
CA ASP A 419 9.18 11.90 -32.31
C ASP A 419 10.66 12.28 -32.29
N ALA A 420 11.22 12.52 -31.10
CA ALA A 420 12.65 12.78 -30.95
C ALA A 420 13.51 11.58 -31.35
N PHE A 421 13.08 10.35 -31.04
CA PHE A 421 13.68 9.10 -31.53
C PHE A 421 13.69 9.02 -33.06
N ARG A 422 12.61 9.46 -33.72
CA ARG A 422 12.55 9.52 -35.19
C ARG A 422 13.56 10.53 -35.77
N ALA A 423 13.85 11.61 -35.04
CA ALA A 423 14.78 12.67 -35.45
C ALA A 423 16.24 12.46 -34.99
N ALA A 424 16.49 11.58 -34.02
CA ALA A 424 17.81 11.41 -33.42
C ALA A 424 18.81 10.74 -34.38
N GLU A 425 19.83 11.46 -34.83
CA GLU A 425 20.92 10.86 -35.63
C GLU A 425 21.95 10.14 -34.75
N ASP A 426 22.03 10.55 -33.47
CA ASP A 426 22.99 10.08 -32.49
C ASP A 426 22.32 9.41 -31.28
N VAL A 427 22.93 8.31 -30.81
CA VAL A 427 22.45 7.54 -29.68
C VAL A 427 22.74 8.25 -28.36
N SER A 428 23.88 8.95 -28.22
CA SER A 428 24.20 9.68 -26.99
C SER A 428 23.22 10.82 -26.75
N GLN A 429 22.82 11.55 -27.81
CA GLN A 429 21.75 12.56 -27.72
C GLN A 429 20.42 11.95 -27.23
N TYR A 430 20.05 10.78 -27.75
CA TYR A 430 18.82 10.08 -27.35
C TYR A 430 18.84 9.63 -25.89
N LEU A 431 19.97 9.08 -25.41
CA LEU A 431 20.13 8.71 -24.00
C LEU A 431 20.08 9.94 -23.07
N GLY A 432 20.64 11.08 -23.49
CA GLY A 432 20.54 12.35 -22.74
C GLY A 432 19.10 12.87 -22.61
N GLN A 433 18.28 12.68 -23.65
CA GLN A 433 16.85 13.02 -23.59
C GLN A 433 16.09 12.11 -22.64
N TRP A 434 16.35 10.80 -22.66
CA TRP A 434 15.81 9.87 -21.66
C TRP A 434 16.17 10.26 -20.24
N ARG A 435 17.45 10.60 -20.01
CA ARG A 435 17.94 11.03 -18.69
C ARG A 435 17.13 12.21 -18.17
N SER A 436 16.99 13.24 -18.99
CA SER A 436 16.29 14.48 -18.63
C SER A 436 14.80 14.24 -18.39
N LEU A 437 14.16 13.45 -19.26
CA LEU A 437 12.73 13.14 -19.18
C LEU A 437 12.40 12.35 -17.91
N VAL A 438 13.11 11.24 -17.67
CA VAL A 438 12.84 10.35 -16.54
C VAL A 438 13.15 11.03 -15.21
N ALA A 439 14.26 11.77 -15.12
CA ALA A 439 14.57 12.55 -13.92
C ALA A 439 13.47 13.58 -13.61
N GLY A 440 12.99 14.30 -14.63
CA GLY A 440 11.87 15.23 -14.50
C GLY A 440 10.57 14.53 -14.09
N HIS A 441 10.30 13.34 -14.62
CA HIS A 441 9.10 12.55 -14.28
C HIS A 441 9.11 12.08 -12.83
N ILE A 442 10.24 11.53 -12.36
CA ILE A 442 10.42 11.10 -10.98
C ILE A 442 10.22 12.29 -10.05
N ALA A 443 10.98 13.38 -10.23
CA ALA A 443 10.91 14.55 -9.35
C ALA A 443 9.49 15.12 -9.26
N ALA A 444 8.78 15.23 -10.40
CA ALA A 444 7.44 15.82 -10.43
C ALA A 444 6.35 14.91 -9.85
N LEU A 445 6.51 13.57 -9.89
CA LEU A 445 5.60 12.65 -9.20
C LEU A 445 5.81 12.70 -7.69
N GLU A 446 7.07 12.73 -7.26
CA GLU A 446 7.43 12.76 -5.86
C GLU A 446 6.96 14.05 -5.17
N GLU A 447 7.11 15.21 -5.83
CA GLU A 447 6.55 16.48 -5.35
C GLU A 447 5.01 16.43 -5.22
N LEU A 448 4.32 15.87 -6.23
CA LEU A 448 2.87 15.73 -6.19
C LEU A 448 2.40 14.83 -5.04
N GLN A 449 3.08 13.70 -4.84
CA GLN A 449 2.77 12.78 -3.74
C GLN A 449 3.01 13.43 -2.38
N GLU A 450 4.14 14.12 -2.19
CA GLU A 450 4.47 14.86 -0.97
C GLU A 450 3.39 15.90 -0.65
N CYS A 451 2.98 16.71 -1.64
CA CYS A 451 1.89 17.67 -1.47
C CYS A 451 0.54 17.00 -1.11
N LEU A 452 0.22 15.86 -1.72
CA LEU A 452 -1.02 15.13 -1.46
C LEU A 452 -1.01 14.42 -0.09
N ASP A 453 0.15 13.95 0.36
CA ASP A 453 0.35 13.33 1.68
C ASP A 453 0.22 14.41 2.77
N GLN A 454 0.89 15.55 2.61
CA GLN A 454 0.79 16.68 3.53
C GLN A 454 -0.64 17.24 3.60
N ALA A 455 -1.31 17.42 2.46
CA ALA A 455 -2.69 17.91 2.45
C ALA A 455 -3.67 16.94 3.15
N ALA A 456 -3.39 15.64 3.14
CA ALA A 456 -4.18 14.65 3.89
C ALA A 456 -3.98 14.80 5.39
N LEU A 457 -2.72 14.96 5.84
CA LEU A 457 -2.40 15.24 7.24
C LEU A 457 -3.09 16.53 7.72
N ASP A 458 -2.92 17.63 6.99
CA ASP A 458 -3.47 18.94 7.36
C ASP A 458 -4.99 18.89 7.49
N GLY A 459 -5.66 18.24 6.53
CA GLY A 459 -7.11 18.04 6.57
C GLY A 459 -7.56 17.23 7.78
N LEU A 460 -6.83 16.16 8.12
CA LEU A 460 -7.15 15.29 9.25
C LEU A 460 -6.90 15.99 10.60
N ARG A 461 -5.78 16.71 10.75
CA ARG A 461 -5.48 17.52 11.95
C ARG A 461 -6.55 18.58 12.16
N ALA A 462 -6.88 19.36 11.12
CA ALA A 462 -7.90 20.39 11.19
C ALA A 462 -9.28 19.82 11.60
N LEU A 463 -9.69 18.70 11.01
CA LEU A 463 -10.93 18.03 11.35
C LEU A 463 -10.94 17.57 12.82
N THR A 464 -9.91 16.82 13.23
CA THR A 464 -9.83 16.21 14.57
C THR A 464 -9.76 17.29 15.65
N LEU A 465 -8.96 18.34 15.44
CA LEU A 465 -8.87 19.47 16.35
C LEU A 465 -10.21 20.21 16.47
N SER A 466 -10.87 20.53 15.35
CA SER A 466 -12.12 21.30 15.38
C SER A 466 -13.30 20.56 16.04
N LEU A 467 -13.39 19.24 15.89
CA LEU A 467 -14.39 18.41 16.56
C LEU A 467 -14.10 18.30 18.06
N SER A 468 -12.83 18.14 18.41
CA SER A 468 -12.41 17.99 19.81
C SER A 468 -12.51 19.29 20.60
N GLN A 469 -12.21 20.44 19.97
CA GLN A 469 -12.46 21.76 20.57
C GLN A 469 -13.95 21.97 20.83
N ARG A 470 -14.83 21.64 19.88
CA ARG A 470 -16.29 21.70 20.10
C ARG A 470 -16.76 20.80 21.24
N ALA A 471 -16.21 19.59 21.35
CA ALA A 471 -16.52 18.69 22.46
C ALA A 471 -16.00 19.25 23.81
N ALA A 472 -14.80 19.82 23.85
CA ALA A 472 -14.27 20.49 25.04
C ALA A 472 -15.13 21.71 25.44
N GLU A 473 -15.61 22.50 24.49
CA GLU A 473 -16.55 23.60 24.72
C GLU A 473 -17.92 23.11 25.21
N GLU A 474 -18.42 21.96 24.72
CA GLU A 474 -19.62 21.31 25.26
C GLU A 474 -19.43 20.92 26.74
N LEU A 475 -18.30 20.31 27.10
CA LEU A 475 -17.95 20.01 28.50
C LEU A 475 -17.87 21.28 29.36
N TRP A 476 -17.27 22.34 28.84
CA TRP A 476 -17.17 23.62 29.52
C TRP A 476 -18.55 24.29 29.72
N ARG A 477 -19.45 24.17 28.73
CA ARG A 477 -20.83 24.65 28.88
C ARG A 477 -21.60 23.87 29.94
N LEU A 478 -21.40 22.56 30.03
CA LEU A 478 -21.98 21.74 31.12
C LEU A 478 -21.51 22.23 32.49
N GLN A 479 -20.23 22.59 32.61
CA GLN A 479 -19.66 23.19 33.82
C GLN A 479 -20.37 24.49 34.23
N ASN A 480 -20.52 25.42 33.29
CA ASN A 480 -21.04 26.77 33.56
C ASN A 480 -22.55 26.88 33.64
N SER A 481 -23.30 25.93 33.08
CA SER A 481 -24.76 26.02 33.02
C SER A 481 -25.43 25.00 33.92
N ALA A 482 -25.08 23.72 33.83
CA ALA A 482 -25.77 22.66 34.56
C ALA A 482 -25.22 22.50 36.00
N VAL A 483 -23.91 22.37 36.13
CA VAL A 483 -23.26 22.17 37.45
C VAL A 483 -23.30 23.45 38.27
N ALA A 484 -22.93 24.59 37.66
CA ALA A 484 -23.00 25.90 38.29
C ALA A 484 -24.41 26.27 38.81
N GLN A 485 -25.48 26.04 38.03
CA GLN A 485 -26.85 26.33 38.49
C GLN A 485 -27.27 25.42 39.65
N GLU A 486 -26.87 24.15 39.62
CA GLU A 486 -27.21 23.21 40.67
C GLU A 486 -26.46 23.51 41.98
N LEU A 487 -25.21 23.96 41.89
CA LEU A 487 -24.43 24.47 43.02
C LEU A 487 -25.05 25.76 43.61
N LEU A 488 -25.50 26.69 42.77
CA LEU A 488 -26.20 27.91 43.23
C LEU A 488 -27.51 27.60 43.93
N ARG A 489 -28.30 26.64 43.41
CA ARG A 489 -29.54 26.17 44.06
C ARG A 489 -29.31 25.59 45.44
N ARG A 490 -28.12 25.03 45.69
CA ARG A 490 -27.71 24.42 46.95
C ARG A 490 -27.05 25.40 47.92
N GLY A 491 -26.99 26.68 47.57
CA GLY A 491 -26.52 27.75 48.45
C GLY A 491 -25.04 28.12 48.29
N ALA A 492 -24.36 27.63 47.24
CA ALA A 492 -23.01 28.10 46.93
C ALA A 492 -23.02 29.60 46.57
N PRO A 493 -22.15 30.44 47.17
CA PRO A 493 -22.08 31.87 46.84
C PRO A 493 -21.63 32.10 45.39
N TRP A 494 -22.34 32.98 44.67
CA TRP A 494 -22.01 33.33 43.28
C TRP A 494 -20.55 33.78 43.10
N LEU A 495 -20.03 34.61 44.02
CA LEU A 495 -18.65 35.10 43.95
C LEU A 495 -17.62 33.99 44.08
N PHE A 496 -17.88 32.98 44.93
CA PHE A 496 -17.00 31.81 45.07
C PHE A 496 -17.02 30.97 43.79
N LEU A 497 -18.21 30.70 43.26
CA LEU A 497 -18.38 29.95 42.01
C LEU A 497 -17.69 30.65 40.84
N GLN A 498 -17.85 31.97 40.72
CA GLN A 498 -17.20 32.77 39.67
C GLN A 498 -15.67 32.67 39.77
N GLN A 499 -15.10 32.79 40.97
CA GLN A 499 -13.66 32.69 41.19
C GLN A 499 -13.11 31.31 40.78
N VAL A 500 -13.80 30.22 41.15
CA VAL A 500 -13.38 28.87 40.79
C VAL A 500 -13.48 28.62 39.28
N LEU A 501 -14.52 29.15 38.62
CA LEU A 501 -14.66 29.04 37.16
C LEU A 501 -13.60 29.85 36.41
N GLU A 502 -13.24 31.03 36.89
CA GLU A 502 -12.15 31.84 36.32
C GLU A 502 -10.78 31.18 36.48
N GLU A 503 -10.51 30.57 37.64
CA GLU A 503 -9.29 29.79 37.89
C GLU A 503 -9.20 28.59 36.94
N HIS A 504 -10.27 27.80 36.83
CA HIS A 504 -10.32 26.66 35.92
C HIS A 504 -10.17 27.08 34.46
N SER A 505 -10.71 28.24 34.06
CA SER A 505 -10.52 28.79 32.70
C SER A 505 -9.06 29.14 32.41
N LYS A 506 -8.30 29.62 33.39
CA LYS A 506 -6.88 29.92 33.22
C LYS A 506 -6.06 28.63 33.16
N GLU A 507 -6.38 27.65 34.00
CA GLU A 507 -5.71 26.35 34.01
C GLU A 507 -5.92 25.57 32.71
N THR A 508 -7.14 25.58 32.15
CA THR A 508 -7.41 24.91 30.87
C THR A 508 -6.70 25.58 29.70
N ALA A 509 -6.65 26.92 29.68
CA ALA A 509 -5.89 27.67 28.68
C ALA A 509 -4.38 27.36 28.77
N ALA A 510 -3.80 27.39 29.96
CA ALA A 510 -2.39 27.06 30.18
C ALA A 510 -2.07 25.61 29.78
N ARG A 511 -2.96 24.66 30.08
CA ARG A 511 -2.78 23.26 29.66
C ARG A 511 -2.88 23.10 28.14
N ALA A 512 -3.77 23.84 27.48
CA ALA A 512 -3.88 23.84 26.03
C ALA A 512 -2.61 24.38 25.36
N GLU A 513 -2.08 25.50 25.86
CA GLU A 513 -0.81 26.07 25.38
C GLU A 513 0.37 25.11 25.57
N GLN A 514 0.44 24.42 26.71
CA GLN A 514 1.47 23.42 26.97
C GLN A 514 1.39 22.26 25.97
N LEU A 515 0.20 21.69 25.77
CA LEU A 515 0.03 20.58 24.82
C LEU A 515 0.34 20.98 23.37
N GLU A 516 0.06 22.24 23.01
CA GLU A 516 0.43 22.78 21.70
C GLU A 516 1.95 22.98 21.59
N ALA A 517 2.63 23.40 22.65
CA ALA A 517 4.09 23.47 22.68
C ALA A 517 4.74 22.09 22.55
N GLU A 518 4.26 21.09 23.29
CA GLU A 518 4.74 19.70 23.22
C GLU A 518 4.58 19.11 21.81
N GLU A 519 3.47 19.40 21.12
CA GLU A 519 3.28 19.00 19.71
C GLU A 519 4.24 19.74 18.78
N ARG A 520 4.43 21.06 18.94
CA ARG A 520 5.35 21.85 18.12
C ARG A 520 6.81 21.40 18.26
N ASP A 521 7.24 21.01 19.46
CA ASP A 521 8.60 20.51 19.70
C ASP A 521 8.82 19.17 18.99
N ARG A 522 7.86 18.24 19.08
CA ARG A 522 7.89 16.97 18.33
C ARG A 522 7.86 17.17 16.82
N ASP A 523 7.09 18.14 16.34
CA ASP A 523 7.05 18.49 14.92
C ASP A 523 8.45 18.96 14.45
N GLN A 524 9.18 19.74 15.25
CA GLN A 524 10.54 20.17 14.92
C GLN A 524 11.55 19.03 14.94
N GLU A 525 11.48 18.14 15.93
CA GLU A 525 12.34 16.95 16.00
C GLU A 525 12.17 16.05 14.76
N GLY A 526 10.91 15.81 14.36
CA GLY A 526 10.60 15.04 13.17
C GLY A 526 11.15 15.67 11.88
N VAL A 527 11.00 16.98 11.70
CA VAL A 527 11.59 17.72 10.57
C VAL A 527 13.13 17.61 10.54
N GLN A 528 13.77 17.66 11.71
CA GLN A 528 15.22 17.49 11.81
C GLN A 528 15.66 16.07 11.43
N SER A 529 14.91 15.05 11.86
CA SER A 529 15.15 13.65 11.50
C SER A 529 15.07 13.42 9.98
N VAL A 530 14.04 13.96 9.32
CA VAL A 530 13.92 13.88 7.85
C VAL A 530 15.10 14.59 7.17
N ARG A 531 15.47 15.79 7.64
CA ARG A 531 16.61 16.54 7.11
C ARG A 531 17.93 15.78 7.28
N GLN A 532 18.11 15.06 8.38
CA GLN A 532 19.32 14.28 8.61
C GLN A 532 19.42 13.11 7.63
N ARG A 533 18.33 12.36 7.41
CA ARG A 533 18.29 11.29 6.41
C ARG A 533 18.59 11.77 5.00
N LEU A 534 18.07 12.94 4.62
CA LEU A 534 18.39 13.54 3.31
C LEU A 534 19.86 13.91 3.13
N LYS A 535 20.63 14.09 4.21
CA LYS A 535 22.09 14.27 4.13
C LYS A 535 22.83 12.95 4.03
N GLU A 536 22.27 11.89 4.58
CA GLU A 536 22.84 10.53 4.52
C GLU A 536 22.62 9.93 3.12
N ASP A 537 21.48 10.22 2.49
CA ASP A 537 21.14 9.82 1.12
C ASP A 537 21.47 10.91 0.09
N ASP A 538 22.74 11.29 -0.05
CA ASP A 538 23.14 12.22 -1.12
C ASP A 538 23.06 11.51 -2.50
N LEU A 539 22.35 12.13 -3.45
CA LEU A 539 22.19 11.59 -4.80
C LEU A 539 23.53 11.44 -5.52
N GLU A 540 24.45 12.40 -5.36
CA GLU A 540 25.77 12.33 -6.00
C GLU A 540 26.56 11.14 -5.44
N ALA A 541 26.63 11.00 -4.12
CA ALA A 541 27.28 9.85 -3.47
C ALA A 541 26.64 8.51 -3.87
N ALA A 542 25.30 8.44 -3.95
CA ALA A 542 24.59 7.23 -4.38
C ALA A 542 24.89 6.87 -5.85
N THR A 543 25.05 7.86 -6.73
CA THR A 543 25.46 7.61 -8.12
C THR A 543 26.90 7.12 -8.22
N GLU A 544 27.80 7.65 -7.40
CA GLU A 544 29.20 7.20 -7.32
C GLU A 544 29.28 5.75 -6.81
N GLU A 545 28.51 5.40 -5.78
CA GLU A 545 28.42 4.04 -5.25
C GLU A 545 27.99 3.04 -6.33
N GLN A 546 26.95 3.36 -7.13
CA GLN A 546 26.53 2.49 -8.23
C GLN A 546 27.66 2.32 -9.27
N ALA A 547 28.36 3.41 -9.61
CA ALA A 547 29.48 3.35 -10.54
C ALA A 547 30.66 2.50 -9.99
N GLU A 548 30.91 2.53 -8.68
CA GLU A 548 31.89 1.66 -8.01
C GLU A 548 31.47 0.20 -8.02
N LEU A 549 30.21 -0.12 -7.71
CA LEU A 549 29.68 -1.49 -7.77
C LEU A 549 29.85 -2.08 -9.17
N ARG A 550 29.55 -1.30 -10.22
CA ARG A 550 29.73 -1.70 -11.62
C ARG A 550 31.21 -1.93 -11.96
N ARG A 551 32.11 -1.07 -11.46
CA ARG A 551 33.57 -1.25 -11.63
C ARG A 551 34.05 -2.52 -10.94
N TRP A 552 33.58 -2.77 -9.72
CA TRP A 552 33.93 -3.96 -8.95
C TRP A 552 33.43 -5.25 -9.61
N GLN A 553 32.19 -5.27 -10.11
CA GLN A 553 31.65 -6.38 -10.89
C GLN A 553 32.53 -6.68 -12.11
N ARG A 554 32.93 -5.65 -12.86
CA ARG A 554 33.85 -5.81 -13.99
C ARG A 554 35.18 -6.43 -13.58
N CYS A 555 35.74 -6.08 -12.42
CA CYS A 555 36.98 -6.66 -11.92
C CYS A 555 36.86 -8.13 -11.48
N ILE A 556 35.68 -8.61 -11.12
CA ILE A 556 35.45 -10.02 -10.72
C ILE A 556 35.29 -10.93 -11.93
N PHE A 557 34.72 -10.39 -13.02
CA PHE A 557 34.39 -11.15 -14.23
C PHE A 557 35.36 -10.90 -15.40
N ALA A 558 36.37 -10.04 -15.21
CA ALA A 558 37.53 -9.89 -16.10
C ALA A 558 38.63 -10.90 -15.71
#